data_AF-A0A2T0TNN6-F1
#
_entry.id   AF-A0A2T0TNN6-F1
#
_cell.length_a   1.000
_cell.length_b   1.000
_cell.length_c   1.000
_cell.angle_alpha   90.00
_cell.angle_beta   90.00
_cell.angle_gamma   90.00
#
_symmetry.space_group_name_H-M   'P 1'
#
loop_
_entity.id
_entity.type
_entity.pdbx_description
1 polymer ?
#
loop_
_entity_poly.entity_id
_entity_poly.type
_entity_poly.pdbx_seq_one_letter_code
_entity_poly.pdbx_strand_id
1 'polypeptide(L)'
;MATPDFSQIGGNTESDKKSFWSRPEGIFGMIVLAAIAGFGFLHLNDILEFLIRATSNILELSLLLGALGVLIFLFTSKDVRTAVFFLFKSLMRSITGTVIQLNPIAIMKIYVQDLKDKRQKMQGQIDTLAGQLVKLNKKINENNESIKQKFAEANKASSLSDRPGMKEQAQLATIEGAGLQEMNEKLAPLQRNMKMVLAFMEKVNQSADYIIKETEIKVRLKETEYQIVKESSNALKTAVSIFKGDPDKRFYFDESMEYIQDDMSKKLGEMKRAMDLSMDFINGVDIQNGVLSDKGQALLEAYNKGEFGLIQTDTNAAPNPITAPQPGQINPPKDAGYRNLLD
;
A
#
# COMPACT_ATOMS: atom_id res chain seq x y z
N MET A 1 4.60 1.30 -35.59
CA MET A 1 6.03 1.37 -35.23
C MET A 1 6.19 0.69 -33.88
N ALA A 2 6.86 -0.47 -33.85
CA ALA A 2 7.11 -1.20 -32.61
C ALA A 2 8.09 -0.42 -31.75
N THR A 3 7.76 -0.22 -30.48
CA THR A 3 8.68 0.35 -29.48
C THR A 3 9.91 -0.56 -29.35
N PRO A 4 11.14 -0.03 -29.46
CA PRO A 4 12.32 -0.84 -29.23
C PRO A 4 12.32 -1.38 -27.78
N ASP A 5 12.44 -2.69 -27.65
CA ASP A 5 12.57 -3.38 -26.36
C ASP A 5 14.01 -3.23 -25.87
N PHE A 6 14.20 -2.35 -24.88
CA PHE A 6 15.50 -2.03 -24.28
C PHE A 6 15.88 -3.00 -23.14
N SER A 7 15.13 -4.08 -22.92
CA SER A 7 15.43 -5.06 -21.87
C SER A 7 16.74 -5.83 -22.11
N GLN A 8 17.31 -5.80 -23.32
CA GLN A 8 18.49 -6.59 -23.70
C GLN A 8 19.82 -5.80 -23.75
N ILE A 9 19.84 -4.51 -23.40
CA ILE A 9 21.07 -3.68 -23.43
C ILE A 9 21.79 -3.66 -22.05
N GLY A 10 21.32 -4.46 -21.08
CA GLY A 10 21.99 -4.67 -19.79
C GLY A 10 22.66 -6.04 -19.73
N GLY A 11 23.99 -6.08 -19.80
CA GLY A 11 24.77 -7.30 -19.64
C GLY A 11 24.51 -8.02 -18.31
N ASN A 12 24.54 -9.35 -18.38
CA ASN A 12 24.50 -10.34 -17.30
C ASN A 12 23.23 -10.38 -16.43
N THR A 13 22.27 -11.17 -16.90
CA THR A 13 21.31 -11.89 -16.06
C THR A 13 22.00 -13.01 -15.27
N GLU A 14 22.93 -12.67 -14.39
CA GLU A 14 23.16 -13.49 -13.21
C GLU A 14 22.31 -12.89 -12.10
N SER A 15 21.46 -13.72 -11.52
CA SER A 15 20.56 -13.44 -10.41
C SER A 15 21.18 -12.49 -9.39
N ASP A 16 20.88 -11.21 -9.52
CA ASP A 16 21.14 -10.23 -8.47
C ASP A 16 20.10 -10.53 -7.38
N LYS A 17 20.40 -11.55 -6.57
CA LYS A 17 19.69 -11.86 -5.34
C LYS A 17 19.88 -10.65 -4.44
N LYS A 18 19.02 -9.63 -4.63
CA LYS A 18 18.99 -8.40 -3.83
C LYS A 18 19.31 -8.76 -2.39
N SER A 19 20.43 -8.20 -1.91
CA SER A 19 20.90 -8.36 -0.54
C SER A 19 19.72 -8.19 0.42
N PHE A 20 19.62 -9.07 1.42
CA PHE A 20 18.51 -9.07 2.38
C PHE A 20 18.29 -7.67 2.99
N TRP A 21 19.39 -6.95 3.24
CA TRP A 21 19.42 -5.59 3.79
C TRP A 21 18.84 -4.50 2.89
N SER A 22 18.73 -4.75 1.58
CA SER A 22 18.12 -3.82 0.60
C SER A 22 16.63 -4.05 0.41
N ARG A 23 16.07 -5.10 1.03
CA ARG A 23 14.62 -5.35 1.03
C ARG A 23 13.98 -4.54 2.17
N PRO A 24 12.70 -4.16 2.05
CA PRO A 24 11.98 -3.55 3.16
C PRO A 24 12.13 -4.37 4.46
N GLU A 25 12.19 -5.70 4.35
CA GLU A 25 12.43 -6.64 5.45
C GLU A 25 13.77 -6.40 6.16
N GLY A 26 14.84 -6.10 5.43
CA GLY A 26 16.16 -5.85 5.98
C GLY A 26 16.33 -4.45 6.56
N ILE A 27 15.66 -3.44 6.01
CA ILE A 27 15.66 -2.07 6.54
C ILE A 27 14.95 -2.03 7.90
N PHE A 28 13.78 -2.68 8.01
CA PHE A 28 13.12 -2.87 9.30
C PHE A 28 13.99 -3.66 10.28
N GLY A 29 14.65 -4.71 9.80
CA GLY A 29 15.62 -5.47 10.59
C GLY A 29 16.74 -4.60 11.18
N MET A 30 17.30 -3.65 10.42
CA MET A 30 18.32 -2.72 10.91
C MET A 30 17.78 -1.78 12.00
N ILE A 31 16.55 -1.26 11.82
CA ILE A 31 15.92 -0.37 12.81
C ILE A 31 15.64 -1.14 14.11
N VAL A 32 15.12 -2.37 14.02
CA VAL A 32 14.88 -3.22 15.19
C VAL A 32 16.19 -3.56 15.90
N LEU A 33 17.25 -3.90 15.17
CA LEU A 33 18.57 -4.14 15.75
C LEU A 33 19.14 -2.89 16.42
N ALA A 34 18.99 -1.71 15.81
CA ALA A 34 19.41 -0.45 16.41
C ALA A 34 18.60 -0.11 17.67
N ALA A 35 17.30 -0.42 17.69
CA ALA A 35 16.45 -0.24 18.86
C ALA A 35 16.83 -1.22 19.98
N ILE A 36 17.12 -2.48 19.67
CA ILE A 36 17.61 -3.48 20.64
C ILE A 36 18.97 -3.07 21.20
N ALA A 37 19.89 -2.64 20.34
CA ALA A 37 21.21 -2.17 20.76
C ALA A 37 21.12 -0.89 21.61
N GLY A 38 20.26 0.06 21.22
CA GLY A 38 19.98 1.27 22.00
C GLY A 38 19.35 0.97 23.35
N PHE A 39 18.37 0.06 23.40
CA PHE A 39 17.76 -0.40 24.65
C PHE A 39 18.77 -1.09 25.57
N GLY A 40 19.63 -1.95 25.01
CA GLY A 40 20.72 -2.60 25.76
C GLY A 40 21.76 -1.60 26.28
N PHE A 41 22.01 -0.51 25.55
CA PHE A 41 22.92 0.56 26.00
C PHE A 41 22.32 1.40 27.14
N LEU A 42 21.03 1.70 27.09
CA LEU A 42 20.34 2.45 28.15
C LEU A 42 20.23 1.65 29.45
N HIS A 43 20.00 0.34 29.35
CA HIS A 43 19.91 -0.57 30.51
C HIS A 43 21.24 -1.23 30.89
N LEU A 44 22.36 -0.71 30.38
CA LEU A 44 23.68 -1.27 30.66
C LEU A 44 24.03 -1.21 32.15
N ASN A 45 23.54 -0.17 32.84
CA ASN A 45 23.74 -0.01 34.28
C ASN A 45 22.98 -1.08 35.09
N ASP A 46 21.74 -1.40 34.72
CA ASP A 46 20.92 -2.43 35.38
C ASP A 46 21.50 -3.83 35.14
N ILE A 47 22.01 -4.08 33.94
CA ILE A 47 22.72 -5.32 33.58
C ILE A 47 23.99 -5.46 34.43
N LEU A 48 24.73 -4.38 34.64
CA LEU A 48 25.93 -4.38 35.46
C LEU A 48 25.62 -4.62 36.94
N GLU A 49 24.56 -4.03 37.48
CA GLU A 49 24.10 -4.29 38.85
C GLU A 49 23.67 -5.75 39.03
N PHE A 50 22.98 -6.33 38.05
CA PHE A 50 22.62 -7.75 38.03
C PHE A 50 23.86 -8.67 38.02
N LEU A 51 24.87 -8.36 37.19
CA LEU A 51 26.13 -9.09 37.13
C LEU A 51 26.88 -9.07 38.48
N ILE A 52 26.87 -7.92 39.17
CA ILE A 52 27.48 -7.77 40.49
C ILE A 52 26.74 -8.62 41.53
N ARG A 53 25.40 -8.61 41.54
CA ARG A 53 24.58 -9.44 42.44
C ARG A 53 24.79 -10.93 42.19
N ALA A 54 24.75 -11.35 40.93
CA ALA A 54 24.94 -12.76 40.55
C ALA A 54 26.34 -13.29 40.89
N THR A 55 27.35 -12.41 40.98
CA THR A 55 28.71 -12.78 41.40
C THR A 55 28.82 -12.94 42.93
N SER A 56 27.85 -12.43 43.70
CA SER A 56 27.84 -12.51 45.15
C SER A 56 27.53 -13.92 45.68
N ASN A 57 26.87 -14.77 44.89
CA ASN A 57 26.51 -16.14 45.27
C ASN A 57 27.22 -17.16 44.38
N ILE A 58 27.87 -18.15 44.98
CA ILE A 58 28.59 -19.21 44.24
C ILE A 58 27.66 -20.00 43.29
N LEU A 59 26.41 -20.21 43.70
CA LEU A 59 25.39 -20.89 42.88
C LEU A 59 24.99 -20.05 41.66
N GLU A 60 24.74 -18.75 41.85
CA GLU A 60 24.35 -17.84 40.78
C GLU A 60 25.52 -17.57 39.83
N LEU A 61 26.74 -17.47 40.35
CA LEU A 61 27.96 -17.33 39.57
C LEU A 61 28.19 -18.54 38.67
N SER A 62 28.00 -19.75 39.17
CA SER A 62 28.11 -20.99 38.38
C SER A 62 27.08 -21.03 37.26
N LEU A 63 25.83 -20.65 37.57
CA LEU A 63 24.75 -20.59 36.58
C LEU A 63 25.00 -19.49 35.53
N LEU A 64 25.54 -18.34 35.93
CA LEU A 64 25.91 -17.24 35.05
C LEU A 64 27.07 -17.64 34.12
N LEU A 65 28.12 -18.28 34.65
CA LEU A 65 29.24 -18.79 33.85
C LEU A 65 28.79 -19.88 32.87
N GLY A 66 27.88 -20.76 33.28
CA GLY A 66 27.24 -21.74 32.40
C GLY A 66 26.45 -21.08 31.27
N ALA A 67 25.62 -20.09 31.60
CA ALA A 67 24.87 -19.32 30.61
C ALA A 67 25.80 -18.56 29.65
N LEU A 68 26.87 -17.95 30.16
CA LEU A 68 27.87 -17.25 29.37
C LEU A 68 28.59 -18.21 28.41
N GLY A 69 28.93 -19.42 28.87
CA GLY A 69 29.53 -20.48 28.05
C GLY A 69 28.62 -20.90 26.89
N VAL A 70 27.32 -21.06 27.15
CA VAL A 70 26.32 -21.32 26.11
C VAL A 70 26.21 -20.14 25.13
N LEU A 71 26.24 -18.91 25.65
CA LEU A 71 26.18 -17.69 24.85
C LEU A 71 27.39 -17.60 23.90
N ILE A 72 28.60 -17.83 24.40
CA ILE A 72 29.84 -17.87 23.62
C ILE A 72 29.79 -18.98 22.56
N PHE A 73 29.27 -20.17 22.91
CA PHE A 73 29.09 -21.27 21.98
C PHE A 73 28.11 -20.93 20.84
N LEU A 74 27.00 -20.24 21.15
CA LEU A 74 26.03 -19.78 20.16
C LEU A 74 26.63 -18.78 19.16
N PHE A 75 27.51 -17.87 19.61
CA PHE A 75 28.14 -16.88 18.73
C PHE A 75 29.33 -17.44 17.92
N THR A 76 30.04 -18.44 18.46
CA THR A 76 31.25 -19.02 17.85
C THR A 76 30.92 -20.04 16.76
N SER A 77 29.84 -20.81 16.92
CA SER A 77 29.48 -21.84 15.95
C SER A 77 28.87 -21.25 14.67
N LYS A 78 29.43 -21.64 13.51
CA LYS A 78 28.99 -21.16 12.20
C LYS A 78 27.56 -21.60 11.87
N ASP A 79 27.16 -22.78 12.32
CA ASP A 79 25.83 -23.35 12.06
C ASP A 79 24.74 -22.63 12.87
N VAL A 80 25.01 -22.32 14.14
CA VAL A 80 24.07 -21.53 14.96
C VAL A 80 23.94 -20.12 14.44
N ARG A 81 25.05 -19.45 14.08
CA ARG A 81 24.97 -18.11 13.47
C ARG A 81 24.10 -18.11 12.23
N THR A 82 24.24 -19.14 11.41
CA THR A 82 23.44 -19.33 10.20
C THR A 82 21.97 -19.60 10.54
N ALA A 83 21.69 -20.46 11.52
CA ALA A 83 20.33 -20.74 12.00
C ALA A 83 19.64 -19.51 12.61
N VAL A 84 20.34 -18.75 13.46
CA VAL A 84 19.85 -17.48 14.04
C VAL A 84 19.59 -16.46 12.94
N PHE A 85 20.48 -16.35 11.95
CA PHE A 85 20.26 -15.49 10.78
C PHE A 85 19.02 -15.92 9.97
N PHE A 86 18.80 -17.23 9.78
CA PHE A 86 17.60 -17.74 9.10
C PHE A 86 16.32 -17.52 9.92
N LEU A 87 16.37 -17.70 11.25
CA LEU A 87 15.25 -17.41 12.15
C LEU A 87 14.91 -15.92 12.14
N PHE A 88 15.92 -15.06 12.26
CA PHE A 88 15.76 -13.61 12.13
C PHE A 88 15.15 -13.25 10.79
N LYS A 89 15.65 -13.83 9.68
CA LYS A 89 15.08 -13.63 8.34
C LYS A 89 13.62 -14.09 8.25
N SER A 90 13.27 -15.23 8.83
CA SER A 90 11.90 -15.76 8.86
C SER A 90 10.95 -14.86 9.65
N LEU A 91 11.38 -14.44 10.84
CA LEU A 91 10.63 -13.54 11.70
C LEU A 91 10.43 -12.17 11.03
N MET A 92 11.50 -11.59 10.47
CA MET A 92 11.41 -10.33 9.73
C MET A 92 10.50 -10.47 8.52
N ARG A 93 10.51 -11.58 7.79
CA ARG A 93 9.57 -11.82 6.69
C ARG A 93 8.12 -11.87 7.16
N SER A 94 7.83 -12.51 8.30
CA SER A 94 6.47 -12.55 8.86
C SER A 94 6.00 -11.18 9.35
N ILE A 95 6.84 -10.47 10.11
CA ILE A 95 6.53 -9.12 10.62
C ILE A 95 6.38 -8.15 9.46
N THR A 96 7.31 -8.17 8.51
CA THR A 96 7.27 -7.30 7.34
C THR A 96 6.13 -7.67 6.41
N GLY A 97 5.73 -8.94 6.31
CA GLY A 97 4.51 -9.35 5.60
C GLY A 97 3.27 -8.64 6.13
N THR A 98 3.13 -8.58 7.45
CA THR A 98 2.05 -7.82 8.12
C THR A 98 2.19 -6.31 7.88
N VAL A 99 3.40 -5.75 7.91
CA VAL A 99 3.65 -4.30 7.68
C VAL A 99 3.44 -3.89 6.22
N ILE A 100 3.85 -4.72 5.25
CA ILE A 100 3.64 -4.53 3.80
C ILE A 100 2.14 -4.55 3.50
N GLN A 101 1.39 -5.48 4.10
CA GLN A 101 -0.07 -5.51 4.02
C GLN A 101 -0.71 -4.28 4.68
N LEU A 102 -0.10 -3.74 5.74
CA LEU A 102 -0.62 -2.59 6.47
C LEU A 102 -0.62 -1.30 5.62
N ASN A 103 0.36 -1.11 4.74
CA ASN A 103 0.41 0.09 3.89
C ASN A 103 1.08 -0.14 2.51
N PRO A 104 0.36 -0.73 1.53
CA PRO A 104 0.90 -0.96 0.18
C PRO A 104 1.18 0.35 -0.57
N ILE A 105 0.45 1.43 -0.27
CA ILE A 105 0.66 2.75 -0.87
C ILE A 105 2.03 3.31 -0.49
N ALA A 106 2.47 3.12 0.75
CA ALA A 106 3.78 3.58 1.22
C ALA A 106 4.94 2.95 0.43
N ILE A 107 4.84 1.66 0.09
CA ILE A 107 5.85 0.96 -0.71
C ILE A 107 5.95 1.56 -2.12
N MET A 108 4.80 1.85 -2.74
CA MET A 108 4.78 2.48 -4.05
C MET A 108 5.40 3.90 -4.01
N LYS A 109 5.16 4.67 -2.95
CA LYS A 109 5.79 5.98 -2.73
C LYS A 109 7.31 5.86 -2.55
N ILE A 110 7.78 4.87 -1.79
CA ILE A 110 9.23 4.58 -1.65
C ILE A 110 9.85 4.25 -3.00
N TYR A 111 9.18 3.47 -3.84
CA TYR A 111 9.67 3.16 -5.18
C TYR A 111 9.78 4.42 -6.07
N VAL A 112 8.78 5.30 -6.04
CA VAL A 112 8.86 6.61 -6.73
C VAL A 112 10.05 7.43 -6.21
N GLN A 113 10.30 7.42 -4.90
CA GLN A 113 11.44 8.11 -4.32
C GLN A 113 12.77 7.49 -4.79
N ASP A 114 12.90 6.16 -4.81
CA ASP A 114 14.09 5.47 -5.33
C ASP A 114 14.35 5.82 -6.81
N LEU A 115 13.30 5.93 -7.63
CA LEU A 115 13.44 6.39 -9.02
C LEU A 115 13.93 7.84 -9.09
N LYS A 116 13.42 8.74 -8.24
CA LYS A 116 13.89 10.14 -8.16
C LYS A 116 15.37 10.21 -7.77
N ASP A 117 15.78 9.44 -6.78
CA ASP A 117 17.17 9.39 -6.31
C ASP A 117 18.11 8.82 -7.38
N LYS A 118 17.68 7.74 -8.07
CA LYS A 118 18.44 7.16 -9.19
C LYS A 118 18.60 8.13 -10.35
N ARG A 119 17.55 8.86 -10.71
CA ARG A 119 17.63 9.93 -11.72
C ARG A 119 18.62 11.01 -11.30
N GLN A 120 18.60 11.45 -10.04
CA GLN A 120 19.55 12.44 -9.54
C GLN A 120 21.00 11.94 -9.62
N LYS A 121 21.25 10.67 -9.26
CA LYS A 121 22.58 10.06 -9.42
C LYS A 121 23.01 10.01 -10.89
N MET A 122 22.09 9.67 -11.79
CA MET A 122 22.35 9.68 -13.24
C MET A 122 22.68 11.08 -13.75
N GLN A 123 22.00 12.13 -13.28
CA GLN A 123 22.35 13.52 -13.59
C GLN A 123 23.80 13.83 -13.16
N GLY A 124 24.22 13.44 -11.96
CA GLY A 124 25.60 13.64 -11.52
C GLY A 124 26.63 12.90 -12.40
N GLN A 125 26.28 11.73 -12.94
CA GLN A 125 27.12 11.01 -13.89
C GLN A 125 27.18 11.71 -15.26
N ILE A 126 26.07 12.27 -15.75
CA ILE A 126 26.00 13.10 -16.96
C ILE A 126 26.95 14.30 -16.82
N ASP A 127 26.87 15.02 -15.70
CA ASP A 127 27.70 16.20 -15.44
C ASP A 127 29.20 15.83 -15.40
N THR A 128 29.52 14.69 -14.77
CA THR A 128 30.89 14.17 -14.73
C THR A 128 31.40 13.82 -16.14
N LEU A 129 30.58 13.13 -16.94
CA LEU A 129 30.92 12.73 -18.31
C LEU A 129 31.07 13.95 -19.22
N ALA A 130 30.20 14.95 -19.08
CA ALA A 130 30.29 16.23 -19.79
C ALA A 130 31.61 16.95 -19.43
N GLY A 131 31.98 16.97 -18.14
CA GLY A 131 33.26 17.52 -17.69
C GLY A 131 34.47 16.77 -18.27
N GLN A 132 34.42 15.44 -18.35
CA GLN A 132 35.46 14.64 -18.99
C GLN A 132 35.55 14.93 -20.50
N LEU A 133 34.41 15.10 -21.18
CA LEU A 133 34.36 15.46 -22.59
C LEU A 133 34.99 16.84 -22.85
N VAL A 134 34.73 17.82 -21.98
CA VAL A 134 35.37 19.15 -22.06
C VAL A 134 36.88 19.03 -21.89
N LYS A 135 37.36 18.26 -20.90
CA LYS A 135 38.80 18.01 -20.70
C LYS A 135 39.43 17.33 -21.91
N LEU A 136 38.76 16.34 -22.50
CA LEU A 136 39.22 15.65 -23.69
C LEU A 136 39.30 16.60 -24.90
N ASN A 137 38.27 17.42 -25.13
CA ASN A 137 38.29 18.45 -26.17
C ASN A 137 39.45 19.42 -25.97
N LYS A 138 39.66 19.89 -24.74
CA LYS A 138 40.77 20.77 -24.40
C LYS A 138 42.11 20.10 -24.72
N LYS A 139 42.30 18.84 -24.35
CA LYS A 139 43.53 18.08 -24.61
C LYS A 139 43.79 17.91 -26.11
N ILE A 140 42.75 17.59 -26.90
CA ILE A 140 42.87 17.49 -28.36
C ILE A 140 43.30 18.84 -28.96
N ASN A 141 42.72 19.95 -28.49
CA ASN A 141 43.07 21.29 -28.95
C ASN A 141 44.50 21.69 -28.55
N GLU A 142 44.89 21.46 -27.30
CA GLU A 142 46.27 21.68 -26.81
C GLU A 142 47.29 20.87 -27.62
N ASN A 143 46.97 19.60 -27.92
CA ASN A 143 47.78 18.76 -28.80
C ASN A 143 47.85 19.35 -30.22
N ASN A 144 46.74 19.82 -30.81
CA ASN A 144 46.72 20.44 -32.14
C ASN A 144 47.58 21.72 -32.20
N GLU A 145 47.58 22.53 -31.14
CA GLU A 145 48.44 23.71 -31.04
C GLU A 145 49.92 23.30 -30.94
N SER A 146 50.22 22.30 -30.12
CA SER A 146 51.57 21.75 -29.96
C SER A 146 52.10 21.14 -31.25
N ILE A 147 51.25 20.43 -32.00
CA ILE A 147 51.57 19.88 -33.33
C ILE A 147 51.98 21.03 -34.27
N LYS A 148 51.19 22.10 -34.35
CA LYS A 148 51.52 23.27 -35.20
C LYS A 148 52.85 23.90 -34.80
N GLN A 149 53.10 24.04 -33.51
CA GLN A 149 54.36 24.60 -32.99
C GLN A 149 55.56 23.71 -33.34
N LYS A 150 55.44 22.39 -33.13
CA LYS A 150 56.50 21.41 -33.40
C LYS A 150 56.83 21.29 -34.89
N PHE A 151 55.82 21.32 -35.77
CA PHE A 151 56.06 21.37 -37.21
C PHE A 151 56.67 22.70 -37.66
N ALA A 152 56.27 23.83 -37.06
CA ALA A 152 56.91 25.12 -37.35
C ALA A 152 58.39 25.15 -36.89
N GLU A 153 58.69 24.57 -35.72
CA GLU A 153 60.05 24.39 -35.22
C GLU A 153 60.87 23.49 -36.16
N ALA A 154 60.30 22.34 -36.57
CA ALA A 154 60.93 21.42 -37.51
C ALA A 154 61.25 22.09 -38.85
N ASN A 155 60.30 22.86 -39.42
CA ASN A 155 60.51 23.61 -40.66
C ASN A 155 61.62 24.66 -40.53
N LYS A 156 61.64 25.39 -39.40
CA LYS A 156 62.68 26.39 -39.13
C LYS A 156 64.06 25.76 -38.95
N ALA A 157 64.16 24.67 -38.19
CA ALA A 157 65.41 23.93 -38.00
C ALA A 157 65.90 23.30 -39.31
N SER A 158 64.99 22.78 -40.14
CA SER A 158 65.28 22.26 -41.48
C SER A 158 65.84 23.35 -42.41
N SER A 159 65.30 24.58 -42.35
CA SER A 159 65.83 25.71 -43.14
C SER A 159 67.22 26.20 -42.71
N LEU A 160 67.69 25.83 -41.52
CA LEU A 160 69.00 26.20 -40.95
C LEU A 160 69.98 25.01 -40.95
N SER A 161 69.76 24.05 -41.85
CA SER A 161 70.45 22.75 -41.89
C SER A 161 71.96 22.82 -42.19
N ASP A 162 72.48 24.01 -42.51
CA ASP A 162 73.92 24.29 -42.62
C ASP A 162 74.62 24.39 -41.25
N ARG A 163 73.86 24.53 -40.14
CA ARG A 163 74.41 24.57 -38.78
C ARG A 163 74.47 23.15 -38.18
N PRO A 164 75.57 22.75 -37.56
CA PRO A 164 75.70 21.42 -36.95
C PRO A 164 74.62 21.22 -35.86
N GLY A 165 73.93 20.06 -35.86
CA GLY A 165 72.90 19.70 -34.89
C GLY A 165 71.45 20.12 -35.27
N MET A 166 71.26 20.96 -36.29
CA MET A 166 69.92 21.43 -36.69
C MET A 166 69.09 20.38 -37.42
N LYS A 167 69.73 19.41 -38.10
CA LYS A 167 69.02 18.31 -38.78
C LYS A 167 68.41 17.35 -37.77
N GLU A 168 69.16 17.02 -36.72
CA GLU A 168 68.72 16.16 -35.62
C GLU A 168 67.57 16.83 -34.85
N GLN A 169 67.65 18.14 -34.58
CA GLN A 169 66.56 18.88 -33.94
C GLN A 169 65.29 18.94 -34.80
N ALA A 170 65.43 19.11 -36.12
CA ALA A 170 64.29 19.06 -37.04
C ALA A 170 63.62 17.68 -37.04
N GLN A 171 64.40 16.60 -37.00
CA GLN A 171 63.90 15.23 -36.97
C GLN A 171 63.18 14.91 -35.65
N LEU A 172 63.74 15.34 -34.52
CA LEU A 172 63.11 15.17 -33.21
C LEU A 172 61.78 15.90 -33.13
N ALA A 173 61.73 17.18 -33.53
CA ALA A 173 60.49 17.97 -33.55
C ALA A 173 59.43 17.36 -34.47
N THR A 174 59.84 16.74 -35.58
CA THR A 174 58.95 15.99 -36.48
C THR A 174 58.38 14.74 -35.81
N ILE A 175 59.19 13.97 -35.08
CA ILE A 175 58.74 12.77 -34.35
C ILE A 175 57.76 13.14 -33.24
N GLU A 176 58.06 14.20 -32.47
CA GLU A 176 57.17 14.70 -31.43
C GLU A 176 55.83 15.17 -32.00
N GLY A 177 55.86 15.92 -33.11
CA GLY A 177 54.64 16.35 -33.82
C GLY A 177 53.81 15.18 -34.34
N ALA A 178 54.45 14.18 -34.96
CA ALA A 178 53.78 12.98 -35.46
C ALA A 178 53.17 12.13 -34.33
N GLY A 179 53.87 11.98 -33.21
CA GLY A 179 53.35 11.26 -32.04
C GLY A 179 52.12 11.92 -31.42
N LEU A 180 52.11 13.26 -31.35
CA LEU A 180 50.93 14.02 -30.91
C LEU A 180 49.76 13.90 -31.89
N GLN A 181 50.05 13.85 -33.20
CA GLN A 181 49.03 13.61 -34.23
C GLN A 181 48.40 12.23 -34.07
N GLU A 182 49.21 11.18 -33.90
CA GLU A 182 48.70 9.81 -33.67
C GLU A 182 47.85 9.73 -32.38
N MET A 183 48.25 10.44 -31.32
CA MET A 183 47.43 10.60 -30.12
C MET A 183 46.07 11.21 -30.46
N ASN A 184 46.02 12.32 -31.22
CA ASN A 184 44.77 12.96 -31.59
C ASN A 184 43.87 12.08 -32.47
N GLU A 185 44.45 11.30 -33.38
CA GLU A 185 43.71 10.33 -34.19
C GLU A 185 43.04 9.24 -33.33
N LYS A 186 43.66 8.83 -32.22
CA LYS A 186 43.06 7.91 -31.24
C LYS A 186 42.04 8.59 -30.32
N LEU A 187 42.24 9.85 -29.96
CA LEU A 187 41.34 10.61 -29.09
C LEU A 187 40.05 11.06 -29.81
N ALA A 188 40.09 11.29 -31.12
CA ALA A 188 38.92 11.69 -31.91
C ALA A 188 37.74 10.69 -31.87
N PRO A 189 37.92 9.37 -32.10
CA PRO A 189 36.82 8.41 -31.97
C PRO A 189 36.33 8.29 -30.53
N LEU A 190 37.21 8.38 -29.54
CA LEU A 190 36.83 8.40 -28.12
C LEU A 190 35.92 9.60 -27.80
N GLN A 191 36.28 10.78 -28.29
CA GLN A 191 35.50 12.01 -28.15
C GLN A 191 34.11 11.89 -28.79
N ARG A 192 34.03 11.31 -30.00
CA ARG A 192 32.75 11.05 -30.67
C ARG A 192 31.88 10.07 -29.89
N ASN A 193 32.46 9.00 -29.38
CA ASN A 193 31.74 8.01 -28.56
C ASN A 193 31.23 8.63 -27.26
N MET A 194 32.05 9.43 -26.57
CA MET A 194 31.63 10.16 -25.38
C MET A 194 30.46 11.10 -25.65
N LYS A 195 30.46 11.83 -26.79
CA LYS A 195 29.32 12.66 -27.21
C LYS A 195 28.04 11.85 -27.41
N MET A 196 28.13 10.69 -28.05
CA MET A 196 26.97 9.82 -28.26
C MET A 196 26.41 9.28 -26.94
N VAL A 197 27.29 8.82 -26.03
CA VAL A 197 26.89 8.35 -24.70
C VAL A 197 26.27 9.49 -23.89
N LEU A 198 26.86 10.68 -23.91
CA LEU A 198 26.32 11.85 -23.21
C LEU A 198 24.90 12.18 -23.70
N ALA A 199 24.70 12.30 -25.00
CA ALA A 199 23.39 12.57 -25.59
C ALA A 199 22.37 11.47 -25.27
N PHE A 200 22.80 10.21 -25.26
CA PHE A 200 21.96 9.09 -24.85
C PHE A 200 21.57 9.19 -23.37
N MET A 201 22.53 9.43 -22.47
CA MET A 201 22.27 9.58 -21.04
C MET A 201 21.35 10.76 -20.74
N GLU A 202 21.54 11.91 -21.40
CA GLU A 202 20.64 13.07 -21.29
C GLU A 202 19.20 12.71 -21.70
N LYS A 203 19.03 11.99 -22.81
CA LYS A 203 17.72 11.53 -23.28
C LYS A 203 17.08 10.52 -22.31
N VAL A 204 17.86 9.59 -21.76
CA VAL A 204 17.39 8.64 -20.75
C VAL A 204 16.98 9.37 -19.47
N ASN A 205 17.73 10.39 -19.04
CA ASN A 205 17.43 11.18 -17.87
C ASN A 205 16.15 12.02 -18.01
N GLN A 206 15.92 12.58 -19.21
CA GLN A 206 14.64 13.21 -19.55
C GLN A 206 13.50 12.19 -19.56
N SER A 207 13.70 11.02 -20.18
CA SER A 207 12.72 9.92 -20.18
C SER A 207 12.34 9.46 -18.76
N ALA A 208 13.34 9.34 -17.89
CA ALA A 208 13.14 8.97 -16.49
C ALA A 208 12.26 9.98 -15.75
N ASP A 209 12.36 11.28 -16.03
CA ASP A 209 11.45 12.29 -15.44
C ASP A 209 9.98 12.04 -15.83
N TYR A 210 9.72 11.70 -17.08
CA TYR A 210 8.36 11.35 -17.53
C TYR A 210 7.85 10.09 -16.83
N ILE A 211 8.66 9.02 -16.77
CA ILE A 211 8.30 7.76 -16.11
C ILE A 211 8.04 7.96 -14.61
N ILE A 212 8.86 8.77 -13.94
CA ILE A 212 8.70 9.10 -12.53
C ILE A 212 7.38 9.84 -12.31
N LYS A 213 7.08 10.86 -13.13
CA LYS A 213 5.82 11.61 -13.04
C LYS A 213 4.61 10.72 -13.30
N GLU A 214 4.68 9.87 -14.33
CA GLU A 214 3.63 8.91 -14.65
C GLU A 214 3.40 7.94 -13.49
N THR A 215 4.48 7.40 -12.92
CA THR A 215 4.40 6.48 -11.78
C THR A 215 3.81 7.18 -10.57
N GLU A 216 4.22 8.42 -10.26
CA GLU A 216 3.68 9.21 -9.17
C GLU A 216 2.16 9.44 -9.32
N ILE A 217 1.70 9.73 -10.54
CA ILE A 217 0.26 9.86 -10.85
C ILE A 217 -0.46 8.53 -10.63
N LYS A 218 0.10 7.41 -11.11
CA LYS A 218 -0.48 6.06 -10.89
C LYS A 218 -0.58 5.72 -9.41
N VAL A 219 0.44 6.06 -8.62
CA VAL A 219 0.43 5.84 -7.16
C VAL A 219 -0.66 6.68 -6.49
N ARG A 220 -0.81 7.95 -6.86
CA ARG A 220 -1.89 8.82 -6.34
C ARG A 220 -3.28 8.31 -6.72
N LEU A 221 -3.44 7.82 -7.94
CA LEU A 221 -4.69 7.20 -8.39
C LEU A 221 -5.00 5.96 -7.53
N LYS A 222 -4.03 5.06 -7.35
CA LYS A 222 -4.19 3.85 -6.53
C LYS A 222 -4.44 4.17 -5.06
N GLU A 223 -3.85 5.23 -4.53
CA GLU A 223 -4.12 5.73 -3.18
C GLU A 223 -5.58 6.15 -3.03
N THR A 224 -6.10 6.90 -4.01
CA THR A 224 -7.51 7.33 -4.03
C THR A 224 -8.46 6.14 -4.15
N GLU A 225 -8.20 5.23 -5.09
CA GLU A 225 -8.97 4.00 -5.25
C GLU A 225 -8.98 3.16 -3.97
N TYR A 226 -7.82 2.98 -3.33
CA TYR A 226 -7.68 2.24 -2.09
C TYR A 226 -8.51 2.86 -0.97
N GLN A 227 -8.48 4.19 -0.83
CA GLN A 227 -9.26 4.90 0.19
C GLN A 227 -10.77 4.76 -0.04
N ILE A 228 -11.23 4.94 -1.28
CA ILE A 228 -12.66 4.77 -1.64
C ILE A 228 -13.13 3.34 -1.35
N VAL A 229 -12.34 2.33 -1.75
CA VAL A 229 -12.67 0.92 -1.51
C VAL A 229 -12.71 0.61 -0.02
N LYS A 230 -11.77 1.16 0.76
CA LYS A 230 -11.73 1.00 2.22
C LYS A 230 -12.97 1.60 2.89
N GLU A 231 -13.35 2.82 2.52
CA GLU A 231 -14.56 3.49 3.02
C GLU A 231 -15.83 2.75 2.61
N SER A 232 -15.92 2.34 1.34
CA SER A 232 -17.04 1.55 0.81
C SER A 232 -17.18 0.21 1.53
N SER A 233 -16.07 -0.48 1.79
CA SER A 233 -16.05 -1.74 2.55
C SER A 233 -16.52 -1.54 3.99
N ASN A 234 -16.13 -0.45 4.65
CA ASN A 234 -16.60 -0.14 5.99
C ASN A 234 -18.11 0.16 6.00
N ALA A 235 -18.61 0.95 5.05
CA ALA A 235 -20.05 1.21 4.91
C ALA A 235 -20.84 -0.08 4.65
N LEU A 236 -20.33 -0.97 3.79
CA LEU A 236 -20.92 -2.30 3.55
C LEU A 236 -20.91 -3.15 4.81
N LYS A 237 -19.82 -3.17 5.59
CA LYS A 237 -19.79 -3.87 6.89
C LYS A 237 -20.86 -3.35 7.84
N THR A 238 -21.05 -2.03 7.91
CA THR A 238 -22.11 -1.41 8.72
C THR A 238 -23.50 -1.78 8.21
N ALA A 239 -23.73 -1.76 6.90
CA ALA A 239 -25.01 -2.21 6.33
C ALA A 239 -25.26 -3.70 6.64
N VAL A 240 -24.24 -4.55 6.46
CA VAL A 240 -24.32 -5.98 6.78
C VAL A 240 -24.57 -6.21 8.27
N SER A 241 -23.98 -5.43 9.18
CA SER A 241 -24.27 -5.54 10.62
C SER A 241 -25.71 -5.13 10.96
N ILE A 242 -26.28 -4.15 10.24
CA ILE A 242 -27.71 -3.81 10.36
C ILE A 242 -28.58 -4.98 9.90
N PHE A 243 -28.27 -5.58 8.74
CA PHE A 243 -29.05 -6.70 8.19
C PHE A 243 -28.93 -8.01 8.98
N LYS A 244 -27.72 -8.34 9.45
CA LYS A 244 -27.50 -9.56 10.25
C LYS A 244 -27.96 -9.42 11.69
N GLY A 245 -28.09 -8.19 12.20
CA GLY A 245 -28.37 -7.89 13.60
C GLY A 245 -27.19 -8.23 14.50
N ASP A 246 -26.92 -7.41 15.52
CA ASP A 246 -26.02 -7.82 16.60
C ASP A 246 -26.63 -9.05 17.28
N PRO A 247 -25.89 -10.17 17.45
CA PRO A 247 -26.41 -11.38 18.07
C PRO A 247 -26.98 -11.11 19.47
N ASP A 248 -26.39 -10.17 20.21
CA ASP A 248 -26.83 -9.78 21.55
C ASP A 248 -28.18 -9.06 21.55
N LYS A 249 -28.49 -8.23 20.54
CA LYS A 249 -29.75 -7.46 20.47
C LYS A 249 -30.89 -8.25 19.85
N ARG A 250 -30.57 -9.22 19.00
CA ARG A 250 -31.55 -10.16 18.44
C ARG A 250 -32.11 -11.07 19.53
N PHE A 251 -31.25 -11.53 20.45
CA PHE A 251 -31.65 -12.28 21.64
C PHE A 251 -32.65 -11.51 22.51
N TYR A 252 -32.37 -10.25 22.88
CA TYR A 252 -33.32 -9.44 23.65
C TYR A 252 -34.63 -9.12 22.90
N PHE A 253 -34.59 -8.95 21.57
CA PHE A 253 -35.79 -8.69 20.76
C PHE A 253 -36.68 -9.95 20.66
N ASP A 254 -36.08 -11.11 20.38
CA ASP A 254 -36.80 -12.38 20.26
C ASP A 254 -37.34 -12.84 21.63
N GLU A 255 -36.57 -12.72 22.71
CA GLU A 255 -37.00 -13.01 24.09
C GLU A 255 -38.09 -12.03 24.58
N SER A 256 -38.01 -10.75 24.19
CA SER A 256 -39.08 -9.78 24.47
C SER A 256 -40.35 -10.07 23.67
N MET A 257 -40.23 -10.57 22.43
CA MET A 257 -41.37 -10.98 21.61
C MET A 257 -42.07 -12.22 22.19
N GLU A 258 -41.32 -13.17 22.70
CA GLU A 258 -41.83 -14.35 23.41
C GLU A 258 -42.60 -13.94 24.69
N TYR A 259 -42.08 -12.98 25.46
CA TYR A 259 -42.75 -12.43 26.64
C TYR A 259 -44.04 -11.67 26.30
N ILE A 260 -44.07 -10.92 25.20
CA ILE A 260 -45.26 -10.19 24.74
C ILE A 260 -46.34 -11.17 24.23
N GLN A 261 -45.96 -12.28 23.58
CA GLN A 261 -46.90 -13.32 23.17
C GLN A 261 -47.51 -14.07 24.37
N ASP A 262 -46.72 -14.34 25.42
CA ASP A 262 -47.20 -15.01 26.63
C ASP A 262 -48.08 -14.07 27.49
N ASP A 263 -47.76 -12.78 27.58
CA ASP A 263 -48.60 -11.77 28.23
C ASP A 263 -49.91 -11.51 27.48
N MET A 264 -49.89 -11.48 26.13
CA MET A 264 -51.13 -11.45 25.34
C MET A 264 -51.98 -12.70 25.55
N SER A 265 -51.38 -13.89 25.67
CA SER A 265 -52.09 -15.15 25.90
C SER A 265 -52.69 -15.23 27.31
N LYS A 266 -51.98 -14.77 28.34
CA LYS A 266 -52.50 -14.63 29.71
C LYS A 266 -53.61 -13.59 29.81
N LYS A 267 -53.41 -12.40 29.24
CA LYS A 267 -54.43 -11.33 29.24
C LYS A 267 -55.67 -11.72 28.45
N LEU A 268 -55.53 -12.45 27.34
CA LEU A 268 -56.68 -12.99 26.58
C LEU A 268 -57.40 -14.12 27.35
N GLY A 269 -56.67 -14.93 28.12
CA GLY A 269 -57.24 -15.96 29.00
C GLY A 269 -57.89 -15.43 30.29
N GLU A 270 -57.42 -14.31 30.83
CA GLU A 270 -58.07 -13.58 31.92
C GLU A 270 -59.30 -12.81 31.43
N MET A 271 -59.24 -12.25 30.22
CA MET A 271 -60.37 -11.62 29.56
C MET A 271 -61.46 -12.64 29.22
N LYS A 272 -61.11 -13.86 28.80
CA LYS A 272 -62.06 -14.98 28.61
C LYS A 272 -62.69 -15.45 29.93
N ARG A 273 -61.92 -15.50 31.02
CA ARG A 273 -62.46 -15.80 32.37
C ARG A 273 -63.34 -14.68 32.91
N ALA A 274 -63.00 -13.42 32.67
CA ALA A 274 -63.85 -12.28 33.02
C ALA A 274 -65.14 -12.28 32.18
N MET A 275 -65.06 -12.68 30.91
CA MET A 275 -66.19 -12.84 29.99
C MET A 275 -67.11 -14.01 30.40
N ASP A 276 -66.55 -15.15 30.80
CA ASP A 276 -67.31 -16.32 31.28
C ASP A 276 -67.96 -16.06 32.66
N LEU A 277 -67.28 -15.35 33.57
CA LEU A 277 -67.87 -14.88 34.83
C LEU A 277 -69.01 -13.88 34.62
N SER A 278 -68.97 -13.09 33.54
CA SER A 278 -70.07 -12.20 33.17
C SER A 278 -71.22 -12.89 32.43
N MET A 279 -71.01 -14.06 31.81
CA MET A 279 -72.10 -14.84 31.20
C MET A 279 -72.94 -15.58 32.26
N ASP A 280 -72.34 -16.08 33.34
CA ASP A 280 -73.10 -16.71 34.44
C ASP A 280 -73.92 -15.70 35.27
N PHE A 281 -73.56 -14.41 35.23
CA PHE A 281 -74.39 -13.35 35.82
C PHE A 281 -75.50 -12.86 34.87
N ILE A 282 -75.35 -13.03 33.55
CA ILE A 282 -76.32 -12.59 32.53
C ILE A 282 -77.38 -13.65 32.22
N ASN A 283 -77.11 -14.93 32.46
CA ASN A 283 -78.10 -16.01 32.28
C ASN A 283 -79.16 -16.10 33.41
N GLY A 284 -79.09 -15.23 34.43
CA GLY A 284 -79.97 -15.27 35.61
C GLY A 284 -81.18 -14.33 35.59
N VAL A 285 -81.31 -13.43 34.62
CA VAL A 285 -82.45 -12.50 34.56
C VAL A 285 -82.87 -12.28 33.12
N ASP A 286 -83.73 -13.16 32.65
CA ASP A 286 -84.47 -12.96 31.41
C ASP A 286 -85.96 -13.05 31.72
N ILE A 287 -86.59 -11.92 32.05
CA ILE A 287 -88.04 -11.78 31.98
C ILE A 287 -88.40 -10.40 31.37
N GLN A 288 -88.90 -10.53 30.15
CA GLN A 288 -89.97 -9.78 29.50
C GLN A 288 -89.61 -8.49 28.72
N ASN A 289 -89.53 -8.70 27.40
CA ASN A 289 -90.39 -8.05 26.39
C ASN A 289 -90.68 -6.57 26.59
N GLY A 290 -90.11 -5.73 25.71
CA GLY A 290 -90.72 -4.45 25.43
C GLY A 290 -89.87 -3.52 24.58
N VAL A 291 -90.27 -3.38 23.31
CA VAL A 291 -90.03 -2.21 22.44
C VAL A 291 -88.75 -2.24 21.58
N LEU A 292 -88.95 -2.93 20.46
CA LEU A 292 -88.40 -2.78 19.11
C LEU A 292 -88.18 -1.33 18.63
N SER A 293 -87.14 -1.19 17.80
CA SER A 293 -87.21 -0.58 16.45
C SER A 293 -87.22 0.93 16.22
N ASP A 294 -87.08 1.80 17.22
CA ASP A 294 -86.97 3.25 16.94
C ASP A 294 -85.53 3.80 17.00
N LYS A 295 -84.67 3.26 17.89
CA LYS A 295 -83.28 3.76 18.05
C LYS A 295 -82.36 3.40 16.88
N GLY A 296 -82.61 2.32 16.15
CA GLY A 296 -81.82 1.92 14.99
C GLY A 296 -82.07 2.80 13.76
N GLN A 297 -83.30 3.29 13.60
CA GLN A 297 -83.70 4.14 12.48
C GLN A 297 -83.23 5.60 12.67
N ALA A 298 -83.30 6.10 13.92
CA ALA A 298 -82.74 7.40 14.29
C ALA A 298 -81.21 7.48 14.11
N LEU A 299 -80.49 6.38 14.33
CA LEU A 299 -79.04 6.29 14.09
C LEU A 299 -78.68 6.26 12.60
N LEU A 300 -79.53 5.68 11.74
CA LEU A 300 -79.34 5.75 10.29
C LEU A 300 -79.63 7.15 9.72
N GLU A 301 -80.64 7.84 10.26
CA GLU A 301 -80.99 9.21 9.84
C GLU A 301 -79.97 10.25 10.28
N ALA A 302 -79.38 10.08 11.47
CA ALA A 302 -78.29 10.92 11.98
C ALA A 302 -76.99 10.74 11.18
N TYR A 303 -76.73 9.55 10.62
CA TYR A 303 -75.60 9.29 9.72
C TYR A 303 -75.79 9.94 8.34
N ASN A 304 -77.01 9.89 7.78
CA ASN A 304 -77.30 10.40 6.43
C ASN A 304 -77.39 11.94 6.33
N LYS A 305 -77.54 12.67 7.44
CA LYS A 305 -77.68 14.15 7.46
C LYS A 305 -76.36 14.92 7.61
N GLY A 306 -75.20 14.24 7.67
CA GLY A 306 -73.91 14.85 7.32
C GLY A 306 -73.41 15.99 8.22
N GLU A 307 -73.71 15.99 9.52
CA GLU A 307 -73.16 16.95 10.48
C GLU A 307 -72.37 16.24 11.58
N PHE A 308 -71.05 16.08 11.38
CA PHE A 308 -70.05 16.36 12.41
C PHE A 308 -68.64 16.39 11.79
N GLY A 309 -68.24 17.59 11.36
CA GLY A 309 -66.84 18.03 11.36
C GLY A 309 -66.60 18.83 12.64
N LEU A 310 -65.41 19.06 13.17
CA LEU A 310 -64.02 18.89 12.75
C LEU A 310 -63.20 18.96 14.06
N ILE A 311 -62.08 18.23 14.17
CA ILE A 311 -60.93 18.76 14.90
C ILE A 311 -59.74 18.72 13.94
N GLN A 312 -59.34 19.91 13.52
CA GLN A 312 -58.09 20.21 12.85
C GLN A 312 -57.01 20.41 13.92
N THR A 313 -55.88 19.73 13.74
CA THR A 313 -54.57 20.28 14.11
C THR A 313 -53.66 20.08 12.90
N ASP A 314 -53.54 21.13 12.10
CA ASP A 314 -52.53 21.25 11.04
C ASP A 314 -51.20 21.71 11.65
N THR A 315 -50.15 20.94 11.38
CA THR A 315 -48.82 21.50 11.07
C THR A 315 -48.27 20.78 9.84
N ASN A 316 -48.40 21.45 8.69
CA ASN A 316 -47.74 21.21 7.40
C ASN A 316 -46.21 21.00 7.59
N ALA A 317 -45.43 20.26 6.79
CA ALA A 317 -45.51 19.78 5.41
C ALA A 317 -44.67 18.48 5.29
N ALA A 318 -44.95 17.51 4.40
CA ALA A 318 -44.61 17.52 2.97
C ALA A 318 -45.29 16.30 2.24
N PRO A 319 -45.23 16.16 0.90
CA PRO A 319 -46.34 15.77 0.03
C PRO A 319 -46.47 14.27 -0.31
N ASN A 320 -47.70 13.90 -0.65
CA ASN A 320 -48.23 12.66 -1.27
C ASN A 320 -47.57 12.30 -2.63
N PRO A 321 -48.01 11.25 -3.37
CA PRO A 321 -48.17 9.82 -3.04
C PRO A 321 -47.55 8.92 -4.15
N ILE A 322 -47.35 7.62 -3.91
CA ILE A 322 -47.17 6.65 -5.02
C ILE A 322 -48.44 5.82 -5.16
N THR A 323 -49.13 6.07 -6.28
CA THR A 323 -50.24 5.29 -6.82
C THR A 323 -49.78 3.99 -7.48
N ALA A 324 -50.49 2.91 -7.11
CA ALA A 324 -50.97 1.76 -7.89
C ALA A 324 -50.00 0.90 -8.75
N PRO A 325 -50.06 -0.44 -8.60
CA PRO A 325 -49.69 -1.37 -9.66
C PRO A 325 -50.91 -2.10 -10.26
N GLN A 326 -51.00 -2.15 -11.60
CA GLN A 326 -51.49 -3.25 -12.46
C GLN A 326 -51.54 -2.77 -13.93
N PRO A 327 -51.57 -3.63 -14.96
CA PRO A 327 -51.23 -5.06 -15.09
C PRO A 327 -50.34 -5.38 -16.32
N GLY A 328 -49.58 -6.48 -16.30
CA GLY A 328 -49.06 -7.10 -17.53
C GLY A 328 -47.61 -7.63 -17.50
N GLN A 329 -47.50 -8.96 -17.66
CA GLN A 329 -46.29 -9.76 -17.93
C GLN A 329 -45.35 -10.09 -16.77
N ILE A 330 -45.57 -11.27 -16.16
CA ILE A 330 -44.48 -12.18 -15.84
C ILE A 330 -44.96 -13.61 -16.11
N ASN A 331 -44.17 -14.39 -16.84
CA ASN A 331 -44.00 -15.83 -16.63
C ASN A 331 -42.76 -16.30 -17.43
N PRO A 332 -42.06 -17.39 -17.08
CA PRO A 332 -42.00 -18.16 -15.81
C PRO A 332 -40.51 -18.60 -15.54
N PRO A 333 -40.17 -19.78 -14.98
CA PRO A 333 -40.59 -20.49 -13.76
C PRO A 333 -39.38 -20.73 -12.80
N LYS A 334 -39.61 -21.32 -11.62
CA LYS A 334 -38.84 -22.51 -11.18
C LYS A 334 -39.40 -23.12 -9.89
N ASP A 335 -39.80 -24.38 -10.06
CA ASP A 335 -39.64 -25.47 -9.08
C ASP A 335 -40.63 -25.53 -7.90
N ALA A 336 -41.90 -25.82 -8.25
CA ALA A 336 -42.76 -26.69 -7.45
C ALA A 336 -42.92 -28.05 -8.15
N GLY A 337 -41.79 -28.71 -8.39
CA GLY A 337 -41.73 -30.11 -8.76
C GLY A 337 -41.79 -31.00 -7.53
N TYR A 338 -42.97 -31.11 -6.90
CA TYR A 338 -43.28 -32.18 -5.94
C TYR A 338 -44.77 -32.46 -5.98
N ARG A 339 -45.22 -33.18 -7.02
CA ARG A 339 -46.59 -33.73 -7.00
C ARG A 339 -46.91 -34.94 -7.88
N ASN A 340 -45.91 -35.63 -8.43
CA ASN A 340 -46.13 -36.93 -9.10
C ASN A 340 -45.26 -38.03 -8.46
N LEU A 341 -45.45 -38.24 -7.15
CA LEU A 341 -44.98 -39.44 -6.45
C LEU A 341 -46.10 -40.46 -6.19
N LEU A 342 -47.31 -40.24 -6.70
CA LEU A 342 -48.40 -41.21 -6.67
C LEU A 342 -49.28 -40.95 -7.91
N ASP A 343 -49.27 -41.93 -8.84
CA ASP A 343 -49.95 -42.05 -10.15
C ASP A 343 -49.41 -41.27 -11.37
#